data_AF-S7WTK8-F1
#
_entry.id   AF-S7WTK8-F1
#
_cell.length_a   1.000
_cell.length_b   1.000
_cell.length_c   1.000
_cell.angle_alpha   90.00
_cell.angle_beta   90.00
_cell.angle_gamma   90.00
#
_symmetry.space_group_name_H-M   'P 1'
#
loop_
_entity.id
_entity.type
_entity.pdbx_description
1 polymer ?
#
loop_
_entity_poly.entity_id
_entity_poly.type
_entity_poly.pdbx_seq_one_letter_code
_entity_poly.pdbx_strand_id
1 'polypeptide(L)' 'MAELWGVSHEEDTHYLRILVKKLRTKIGDSAISPEYIFTIAGVGLRFLDPN' A
#
# COMPACT_ATOMS: atom_id res chain seq x y z
N MET A 1 -16.38 -4.43 4.91
CA MET A 1 -15.50 -3.64 4.01
C MET A 1 -15.15 -2.29 4.65
N ALA A 2 -14.68 -2.30 5.90
CA ALA A 2 -14.39 -1.08 6.67
C ALA A 2 -13.19 -1.28 7.63
N GLU A 3 -12.34 -2.29 7.36
CA GLU A 3 -11.32 -2.71 8.34
C GLU A 3 -9.90 -2.29 8.00
N LEU A 4 -9.67 -1.58 6.89
CA LEU A 4 -8.30 -1.18 6.59
C LEU A 4 -8.12 0.33 6.44
N TRP A 5 -8.98 1.04 5.70
CA TRP A 5 -8.86 2.50 5.57
C TRP A 5 -10.27 3.07 5.39
N GLY A 6 -10.74 3.82 6.39
CA GLY A 6 -12.09 4.41 6.41
C GLY A 6 -12.32 5.41 5.26
N VAL A 7 -13.58 5.73 5.00
CA VAL A 7 -14.11 6.53 3.87
C VAL A 7 -13.73 8.03 3.87
N SER A 8 -12.67 8.42 4.57
CA SER A 8 -12.20 9.80 4.64
C SER A 8 -10.69 9.77 4.54
N HIS A 9 -10.05 10.89 4.24
CA HIS A 9 -8.60 11.04 4.09
C HIS A 9 -8.05 10.91 2.66
N GLU A 10 -8.63 11.67 1.72
CA GLU A 10 -7.96 12.04 0.47
C GLU A 10 -6.59 12.73 0.73
N GLU A 11 -6.46 13.48 1.84
CA GLU A 11 -5.21 14.15 2.23
C GLU A 11 -4.12 13.18 2.75
N ASP A 12 -4.48 12.08 3.43
CA ASP A 12 -3.51 11.07 3.89
C ASP A 12 -2.98 10.16 2.77
N THR A 13 -3.56 10.25 1.57
CA THR A 13 -3.10 9.44 0.43
C THR A 13 -1.65 9.78 0.03
N HIS A 14 -1.25 11.05 0.18
CA HIS A 14 0.13 11.47 -0.07
C HIS A 14 1.10 10.87 0.96
N TYR A 15 0.74 10.95 2.24
CA TYR A 15 1.53 10.38 3.33
C TYR A 15 1.65 8.87 3.23
N LEU A 16 0.53 8.18 2.92
CA LEU A 16 0.50 6.74 2.73
C LEU A 16 1.43 6.31 1.60
N ARG A 17 1.43 7.03 0.48
CA ARG A 17 2.35 6.77 -0.64
C ARG A 17 3.81 6.86 -0.20
N ILE A 18 4.17 7.89 0.56
CA ILE A 18 5.55 8.07 1.06
C ILE A 18 5.91 6.93 2.03
N LEU A 19 5.01 6.61 2.96
CA LEU A 19 5.24 5.57 3.95
C LEU A 19 5.44 4.21 3.28
N VAL A 20 4.58 3.87 2.31
CA VAL A 20 4.66 2.62 1.55
C VAL A 20 5.92 2.57 0.71
N LYS A 21 6.33 3.68 0.10
CA LYS A 21 7.62 3.75 -0.61
C LYS A 21 8.80 3.46 0.33
N LYS A 22 8.80 4.04 1.53
CA LYS A 22 9.84 3.76 2.55
C LYS A 22 9.79 2.32 3.04
N LEU A 23 8.59 1.78 3.26
CA LEU A 23 8.40 0.40 3.69
C LEU A 23 8.93 -0.58 2.65
N ARG A 24 8.58 -0.37 1.37
CA ARG A 24 9.08 -1.13 0.23
C ARG A 24 10.60 -1.19 0.19
N THR A 25 11.28 -0.05 0.35
CA THR A 25 12.74 -0.01 0.44
C THR A 25 13.29 -0.84 1.61
N LYS A 26 12.62 -0.85 2.76
CA LYS A 26 13.08 -1.61 3.94
C LYS A 26 12.92 -3.12 3.78
N ILE A 27 11.86 -3.57 3.11
CA ILE A 27 11.58 -5.00 2.91
C ILE A 27 12.11 -5.54 1.56
N GLY A 28 12.72 -4.68 0.73
CA GLY A 28 13.19 -5.04 -0.61
C GLY A 28 12.08 -5.19 -1.66
N ASP A 29 10.86 -4.74 -1.38
CA ASP A 29 9.70 -4.84 -2.28
C ASP A 29 9.73 -3.74 -3.36
N SER A 30 9.18 -4.04 -4.54
CA SER A 30 9.16 -3.11 -5.66
C SER A 30 7.73 -2.74 -6.07
N ALA A 31 7.51 -1.47 -6.40
CA ALA A 31 6.21 -1.00 -6.89
C ALA A 31 5.84 -1.58 -8.26
N ILE A 32 6.84 -1.89 -9.09
CA ILE A 32 6.68 -2.43 -10.45
C ILE A 32 6.55 -3.96 -10.47
N SER A 33 7.06 -4.62 -9.43
CA SER A 33 6.98 -6.08 -9.24
C SER A 33 6.77 -6.34 -7.74
N PRO A 34 5.55 -6.11 -7.23
CA PRO A 34 5.28 -6.25 -5.81
C PRO A 34 5.20 -7.72 -5.41
N GLU A 35 6.00 -8.10 -4.42
CA GLU A 35 5.99 -9.43 -3.79
C GLU A 35 5.14 -9.42 -2.52
N TYR A 36 5.11 -8.28 -1.81
CA TYR A 36 4.42 -8.13 -0.53
C TYR A 36 3.29 -7.10 -0.57
N ILE A 37 3.42 -6.02 -1.33
CA ILE A 37 2.46 -4.90 -1.28
C ILE A 37 1.91 -4.62 -2.68
N PHE A 38 0.70 -5.11 -2.96
CA PHE A 38 0.01 -4.88 -4.23
C PHE A 38 -0.76 -3.55 -4.23
N THR A 39 -0.71 -2.83 -5.35
CA THR A 39 -1.46 -1.57 -5.53
C THR A 39 -2.66 -1.80 -6.45
N ILE A 40 -3.85 -1.62 -5.92
CA ILE A 40 -5.13 -1.74 -6.63
C ILE A 40 -5.56 -0.34 -7.06
N ALA A 41 -5.52 -0.09 -8.37
CA ALA A 41 -5.91 1.20 -8.94
C ALA A 41 -7.36 1.55 -8.57
N GLY A 42 -7.58 2.77 -8.07
CA GLY A 42 -8.91 3.24 -7.65
C GLY A 42 -9.43 2.65 -6.34
N VAL A 43 -8.68 1.77 -5.66
CA VAL A 43 -9.10 1.12 -4.41
C VAL A 43 -8.10 1.33 -3.28
N GLY A 44 -6.81 1.07 -3.49
CA GLY A 44 -5.80 1.22 -2.44
C GLY A 44 -4.69 0.17 -2.48
N LEU A 45 -4.26 -0.28 -1.31
CA LEU A 45 -3.15 -1.21 -1.14
C LEU A 45 -3.62 -2.52 -0.50
N ARG A 46 -3.01 -3.63 -0.92
CA ARG A 46 -3.27 -4.96 -0.38
C ARG A 46 -1.94 -5.64 -0.06
N PHE A 47 -1.86 -6.26 1.12
CA PHE A 47 -0.74 -7.14 1.45
C PHE A 47 -0.95 -8.51 0.82
N LEU A 48 0.09 -9.02 0.18
CA LEU A 48 0.18 -10.39 -0.31
C LEU A 48 0.91 -11.19 0.77
N ASP A 49 0.24 -12.20 1.29
CA ASP A 49 0.84 -13.17 2.20
C ASP A 49 1.45 -14.29 1.35
N PRO A 50 2.77 -14.50 1.40
CA PRO A 50 3.40 -15.63 0.74
C PRO A 50 3.08 -16.89 1.55
N ASN A 51 2.00 -17.60 1.17
CA ASN A 51 1.83 -19.02 1.52
C ASN A 51 2.75 -19.89 0.66
#